data_AF-A0A7C7HH21-F1
#
_entry.id   AF-A0A7C7HH21-F1
#
_cell.length_a   1.000
_cell.length_b   1.000
_cell.length_c   1.000
_cell.angle_alpha   90.00
_cell.angle_beta   90.00
_cell.angle_gamma   90.00
#
_symmetry.space_group_name_H-M   'P 1'
#
loop_
_entity.id
_entity.type
_entity.pdbx_description
1 polymer ?
#
loop_
_entity_poly.entity_id
_entity_poly.type
_entity_poly.pdbx_seq_one_letter_code
_entity_poly.pdbx_strand_id
1 'polypeptide(L)'
;MRRSLPVILCSTIGVLMLLQYFIPHQLSQAFFERTLKMNQIIAIFALMVALVSVPRNHIRRIRVRGENWQYSIILLVGFSLLPIAAIIDNGLGFFTGKIKIDGLVFDWIYVNVQIPLGNTVFAMLAFYITSAAYRAFRARTFDAAILLTAGIIVLLANAPPTDMYIWSNFSSIRNWILETPSGAAQRALLLGLGLGAVSQSLRILLGIDRSWLGG
;
A
#
# COMPACT_ATOMS: atom_id res chain seq x y z
N MET A 1 -28.17 15.66 -18.47
CA MET A 1 -28.98 14.82 -17.55
C MET A 1 -28.35 13.45 -17.25
N ARG A 2 -27.87 12.67 -18.25
CA ARG A 2 -27.30 11.33 -18.00
C ARG A 2 -26.03 11.29 -17.12
N ARG A 3 -25.22 12.37 -17.11
CA ARG A 3 -24.00 12.48 -16.28
C ARG A 3 -24.21 13.25 -14.96
N SER A 4 -25.29 14.01 -14.82
CA SER A 4 -25.54 14.85 -13.63
C SER A 4 -26.21 14.08 -12.50
N LEU A 5 -27.09 13.13 -12.83
CA LEU A 5 -27.81 12.32 -11.84
C LEU A 5 -26.87 11.42 -11.01
N PRO A 6 -25.90 10.71 -11.61
CA PRO A 6 -24.92 9.94 -10.82
C PRO A 6 -24.06 10.81 -9.89
N VAL A 7 -23.68 12.02 -10.33
CA VAL A 7 -22.90 12.95 -9.52
C VAL A 7 -23.72 13.41 -8.32
N ILE A 8 -24.96 13.87 -8.53
CA ILE A 8 -25.85 14.31 -7.44
C ILE A 8 -26.07 13.20 -6.43
N LEU A 9 -26.31 11.97 -6.87
CA LEU A 9 -26.45 10.81 -5.97
C LEU A 9 -25.17 10.55 -5.19
N CYS A 10 -24.02 10.53 -5.86
CA CYS A 10 -22.72 10.31 -5.22
C CYS A 10 -22.41 11.41 -4.18
N SER A 11 -22.61 12.68 -4.52
CA SER A 11 -22.45 13.82 -3.63
C SER A 11 -23.36 13.69 -2.40
N THR A 12 -24.64 13.41 -2.62
CA THR A 12 -25.64 13.35 -1.54
C THR A 12 -25.35 12.18 -0.59
N ILE A 13 -25.10 10.99 -1.13
CA ILE A 13 -24.75 9.81 -0.33
C ILE A 13 -23.42 10.01 0.39
N GLY A 14 -22.43 10.61 -0.26
CA GLY A 14 -21.13 10.93 0.34
C GLY A 14 -21.25 11.88 1.53
N VAL A 15 -22.04 12.96 1.40
CA VAL A 15 -22.32 13.88 2.52
C VAL A 15 -23.09 13.16 3.64
N LEU A 16 -24.08 12.34 3.31
CA LEU A 16 -24.82 11.56 4.29
C LEU A 16 -23.91 10.61 5.08
N MET A 17 -23.00 9.89 4.40
CA MET A 17 -22.01 9.01 5.05
C MET A 17 -21.07 9.79 5.97
N LEU A 18 -20.63 10.97 5.55
CA LEU A 18 -19.77 11.83 6.36
C LEU A 18 -20.48 12.28 7.64
N LEU A 19 -21.73 12.76 7.52
CA LEU A 19 -22.52 13.21 8.67
C LEU A 19 -22.85 12.05 9.62
N GLN A 20 -23.22 10.91 9.06
CA GLN A 20 -23.58 9.71 9.80
C GLN A 20 -22.45 9.23 10.74
N TYR A 21 -21.20 9.34 10.30
CA TYR A 21 -20.03 8.93 11.09
C TYR A 21 -19.99 9.61 12.48
N PHE A 22 -20.46 10.86 12.59
CA PHE A 22 -20.47 11.61 13.85
C PHE A 22 -21.72 11.40 14.71
N ILE A 23 -22.70 10.61 14.26
CA ILE A 23 -23.98 10.43 14.94
C ILE A 23 -24.04 9.03 15.61
N PRO A 24 -23.88 8.91 16.94
CA PRO A 24 -23.87 7.63 17.66
C PRO A 24 -25.28 7.09 17.95
N HIS A 25 -26.23 7.26 17.05
CA HIS A 25 -27.62 6.78 17.21
C HIS A 25 -27.81 5.39 16.60
N GLN A 26 -28.71 4.56 17.14
CA GLN A 26 -28.90 3.17 16.71
C GLN A 26 -29.27 3.05 15.21
N LEU A 27 -30.15 3.92 14.71
CA LEU A 27 -30.51 3.94 13.28
C LEU A 27 -29.31 4.33 12.39
N SER A 28 -28.47 5.25 12.86
CA SER A 28 -27.23 5.64 12.19
C SER A 28 -26.27 4.46 12.10
N GLN A 29 -26.02 3.76 13.21
CA GLN A 29 -25.12 2.60 13.21
C GLN A 29 -25.66 1.45 12.34
N ALA A 30 -26.97 1.19 12.39
CA ALA A 30 -27.59 0.17 11.54
C ALA A 30 -27.45 0.48 10.03
N PHE A 31 -27.59 1.74 9.64
CA PHE A 31 -27.37 2.16 8.25
C PHE A 31 -25.89 2.05 7.85
N PHE A 32 -24.95 2.30 8.76
CA PHE A 32 -23.50 2.25 8.49
C PHE A 32 -23.06 0.82 8.25
N GLU A 33 -23.47 -0.08 9.14
CA GLU A 33 -23.25 -1.53 9.03
C GLU A 33 -23.85 -2.09 7.73
N ARG A 34 -25.04 -1.60 7.33
CA ARG A 34 -25.65 -2.00 6.06
C ARG A 34 -24.80 -1.56 4.87
N THR A 35 -24.31 -0.32 4.88
CA THR A 35 -23.44 0.20 3.82
C THR A 35 -22.10 -0.53 3.78
N LEU A 36 -21.49 -0.85 4.93
CA LEU A 36 -20.26 -1.65 4.99
C LEU A 36 -20.45 -3.04 4.37
N LYS A 37 -21.57 -3.71 4.67
CA LYS A 37 -21.92 -5.00 4.05
C LYS A 37 -22.07 -4.88 2.54
N MET A 38 -22.73 -3.82 2.05
CA MET A 38 -22.84 -3.56 0.61
C MET A 38 -21.47 -3.30 -0.03
N ASN A 39 -20.61 -2.53 0.63
CA ASN A 39 -19.26 -2.27 0.17
C ASN A 39 -18.41 -3.55 0.10
N GLN A 40 -18.55 -4.45 1.08
CA GLN A 40 -17.88 -5.75 1.07
C GLN A 40 -18.33 -6.61 -0.13
N ILE A 41 -19.63 -6.61 -0.44
CA ILE A 41 -20.16 -7.30 -1.63
C ILE A 41 -19.55 -6.70 -2.91
N ILE A 42 -19.54 -5.38 -3.05
CA ILE A 42 -18.93 -4.67 -4.19
C ILE A 42 -17.44 -5.00 -4.31
N ALA A 43 -16.71 -5.05 -3.19
CA ALA A 43 -15.29 -5.36 -3.16
C ALA A 43 -14.98 -6.75 -3.72
N ILE A 44 -15.83 -7.75 -3.47
CA ILE A 44 -15.68 -9.10 -4.04
C ILE A 44 -15.85 -9.06 -5.58
N PHE A 45 -16.84 -8.32 -6.09
CA PHE A 45 -16.99 -8.12 -7.53
C PHE A 45 -15.80 -7.35 -8.14
N ALA A 46 -15.31 -6.33 -7.44
CA ALA A 46 -14.13 -5.57 -7.86
C ALA A 46 -12.88 -6.46 -7.92
N LEU A 47 -12.72 -7.38 -6.96
CA LEU A 47 -11.65 -8.38 -6.99
C LEU A 47 -11.77 -9.27 -8.22
N MET A 48 -12.97 -9.74 -8.58
CA MET A 48 -13.17 -10.50 -9.82
C MET A 48 -12.81 -9.69 -11.06
N VAL A 49 -13.18 -8.42 -11.12
CA VAL A 49 -12.78 -7.53 -12.22
C VAL A 49 -11.25 -7.36 -12.27
N ALA A 50 -10.59 -7.21 -11.12
CA ALA A 50 -9.13 -7.16 -11.03
C ALA A 50 -8.48 -8.46 -11.56
N LEU A 51 -9.02 -9.61 -11.13
CA LEU A 51 -8.55 -10.94 -11.53
C LEU A 51 -8.62 -11.16 -13.04
N VAL A 52 -9.62 -10.58 -13.71
CA VAL A 52 -9.78 -10.68 -15.17
C VAL A 52 -9.03 -9.58 -15.93
N SER A 53 -9.06 -8.35 -15.42
CA SER A 53 -8.49 -7.18 -16.11
C SER A 53 -6.97 -7.23 -16.19
N VAL A 54 -6.29 -7.70 -15.15
CA VAL A 54 -4.82 -7.82 -15.13
C VAL A 54 -4.36 -8.80 -16.22
N PRO A 55 -4.80 -10.07 -16.26
CA PRO A 55 -4.42 -10.98 -17.33
C PRO A 55 -4.83 -10.48 -18.71
N ARG A 56 -6.06 -9.97 -18.86
CA ARG A 56 -6.54 -9.46 -20.15
C ARG A 56 -5.65 -8.36 -20.72
N ASN A 57 -5.24 -7.41 -19.90
CA ASN A 57 -4.39 -6.29 -20.33
C ASN A 57 -2.98 -6.76 -20.70
N HIS A 58 -2.40 -7.66 -19.90
CA HIS A 58 -1.06 -8.17 -20.13
C HIS A 58 -0.99 -9.17 -21.31
N ILE A 59 -1.99 -10.03 -21.47
CA ILE A 59 -2.14 -10.91 -22.64
C ILE A 59 -2.28 -10.09 -23.91
N ARG A 60 -3.11 -9.03 -23.90
CA ARG A 60 -3.22 -8.10 -25.03
C ARG A 60 -1.87 -7.48 -25.37
N ARG A 61 -1.14 -6.97 -24.37
CA ARG A 61 0.20 -6.37 -24.56
C ARG A 61 1.19 -7.36 -25.18
N ILE A 62 1.16 -8.62 -24.77
CA ILE A 62 1.99 -9.69 -25.36
C ILE A 62 1.59 -9.95 -26.82
N ARG A 63 0.30 -10.06 -27.11
CA ARG A 63 -0.21 -10.35 -28.46
C ARG A 63 0.14 -9.25 -29.46
N VAL A 64 0.06 -7.98 -29.05
CA VAL A 64 0.40 -6.84 -29.91
C VAL A 64 1.88 -6.46 -29.85
N ARG A 65 2.71 -7.22 -29.11
CA ARG A 65 4.16 -6.96 -28.91
C ARG A 65 4.45 -5.50 -28.54
N GLY A 66 3.66 -4.96 -27.62
CA GLY A 66 3.86 -3.59 -27.12
C GLY A 66 5.23 -3.42 -26.45
N GLU A 67 5.60 -2.18 -26.15
CA GLU A 67 6.84 -1.91 -25.41
C GLU A 67 6.91 -2.72 -24.11
N ASN A 68 8.08 -3.31 -23.83
CA ASN A 68 8.33 -4.06 -22.60
C ASN A 68 7.36 -5.26 -22.39
N TRP A 69 6.84 -5.86 -23.48
CA TRP A 69 5.88 -6.97 -23.41
C TRP A 69 6.45 -8.22 -22.71
N GLN A 70 7.77 -8.43 -22.74
CA GLN A 70 8.43 -9.57 -22.10
C GLN A 70 8.15 -9.60 -20.58
N TYR A 71 8.17 -8.45 -19.92
CA TYR A 71 7.86 -8.34 -18.49
C TYR A 71 6.40 -8.69 -18.17
N SER A 72 5.50 -8.60 -19.15
CA SER A 72 4.12 -9.04 -18.98
C SER A 72 4.02 -10.55 -18.84
N ILE A 73 4.93 -11.33 -19.43
CA ILE A 73 4.99 -12.79 -19.20
C ILE A 73 5.38 -13.07 -17.75
N ILE A 74 6.44 -12.41 -17.26
CA ILE A 74 6.92 -12.60 -15.89
C ILE A 74 5.80 -12.26 -14.89
N LEU A 75 5.07 -11.16 -15.12
CA LEU A 75 3.93 -10.79 -14.30
C LEU A 75 2.82 -11.85 -14.33
N LEU A 76 2.43 -12.35 -15.50
CA LEU A 76 1.39 -13.38 -15.62
C LEU A 76 1.78 -14.69 -14.93
N VAL A 77 3.04 -15.09 -15.05
CA VAL A 77 3.58 -16.26 -14.33
C VAL A 77 3.49 -16.03 -12.83
N GLY A 78 4.05 -14.92 -12.32
CA GLY A 78 4.02 -14.59 -10.89
C GLY A 78 2.61 -14.49 -10.32
N PHE A 79 1.69 -13.84 -11.05
CA PHE A 79 0.28 -13.72 -10.70
C PHE A 79 -0.42 -15.08 -10.57
N SER A 80 0.01 -16.07 -11.35
CA SER A 80 -0.63 -17.39 -11.39
C SER A 80 -0.03 -18.39 -10.40
N LEU A 81 1.19 -18.17 -9.90
CA LEU A 81 1.91 -19.13 -9.05
C LEU A 81 1.15 -19.50 -7.77
N LEU A 82 0.78 -18.51 -6.95
CA LEU A 82 0.10 -18.76 -5.67
C LEU A 82 -1.32 -19.32 -5.84
N PRO A 83 -2.16 -18.83 -6.77
CA PRO A 83 -3.46 -19.46 -7.04
C PRO A 83 -3.34 -20.92 -7.50
N ILE A 84 -2.38 -21.24 -8.38
CA ILE A 84 -2.16 -22.61 -8.84
C ILE A 84 -1.68 -23.50 -7.67
N ALA A 85 -0.75 -23.00 -6.85
CA ALA A 85 -0.29 -23.70 -5.66
C ALA A 85 -1.44 -24.01 -4.69
N ALA A 86 -2.31 -23.04 -4.46
CA ALA A 86 -3.48 -23.21 -3.61
C ALA A 86 -4.44 -24.29 -4.16
N ILE A 87 -4.61 -24.38 -5.48
CA ILE A 87 -5.42 -25.43 -6.12
C ILE A 87 -4.75 -26.81 -5.98
N ILE A 88 -3.43 -26.90 -6.10
CA ILE A 88 -2.69 -28.17 -5.98
C ILE A 88 -2.81 -28.73 -4.55
N ASP A 89 -2.61 -27.90 -3.53
CA ASP A 89 -2.64 -28.35 -2.14
C ASP A 89 -4.06 -28.70 -1.64
N ASN A 90 -5.08 -28.03 -2.20
CA ASN A 90 -6.47 -28.20 -1.77
C ASN A 90 -7.31 -29.12 -2.66
N GLY A 91 -6.87 -29.40 -3.89
CA GLY A 91 -7.62 -30.19 -4.87
C GLY A 91 -9.06 -29.69 -5.04
N LEU A 92 -10.02 -30.61 -5.01
CA LEU A 92 -11.47 -30.30 -5.02
C LEU A 92 -11.94 -29.51 -3.77
N GLY A 93 -11.16 -29.50 -2.69
CA GLY A 93 -11.35 -28.69 -1.49
C GLY A 93 -11.36 -27.18 -1.78
N PHE A 94 -10.59 -26.75 -2.79
CA PHE A 94 -10.50 -25.36 -3.23
C PHE A 94 -11.87 -24.82 -3.69
N PHE A 95 -12.58 -25.59 -4.52
CA PHE A 95 -13.89 -25.20 -5.06
C PHE A 95 -15.04 -25.42 -4.08
N THR A 96 -14.83 -26.24 -3.04
CA THR A 96 -15.83 -26.51 -2.00
C THR A 96 -15.65 -25.63 -0.76
N GLY A 97 -14.70 -24.69 -0.78
CA GLY A 97 -14.45 -23.72 0.30
C GLY A 97 -13.71 -24.28 1.50
N LYS A 98 -13.24 -25.54 1.44
CA LYS A 98 -12.41 -26.16 2.48
C LYS A 98 -10.93 -25.93 2.16
N ILE A 99 -10.49 -24.69 2.36
CA ILE A 99 -9.10 -24.28 2.10
C ILE A 99 -8.25 -24.57 3.34
N LYS A 100 -7.30 -25.49 3.19
CA LYS A 100 -6.17 -25.65 4.11
C LYS A 100 -5.21 -24.49 3.89
N ILE A 101 -4.88 -23.82 4.99
CA ILE A 101 -3.96 -22.68 4.99
C ILE A 101 -2.50 -23.18 5.00
N ASP A 102 -2.26 -24.40 5.49
CA ASP A 102 -0.93 -24.99 5.66
C ASP A 102 -0.56 -25.94 4.49
N GLY A 103 -0.77 -25.49 3.26
CA GLY A 103 -0.41 -26.25 2.06
C GLY A 103 1.11 -26.27 1.84
N LEU A 104 1.69 -27.45 1.60
CA LEU A 104 3.13 -27.62 1.43
C LEU A 104 3.64 -26.85 0.20
N VAL A 105 2.93 -26.91 -0.92
CA VAL A 105 3.35 -26.27 -2.17
C VAL A 105 3.16 -24.76 -2.10
N PHE A 106 2.04 -24.30 -1.53
CA PHE A 106 1.75 -22.90 -1.30
C PHE A 106 2.78 -22.25 -0.39
N ASP A 107 3.06 -22.85 0.77
CA ASP A 107 4.02 -22.32 1.74
C ASP A 107 5.44 -22.28 1.15
N TRP A 108 5.83 -23.35 0.43
CA TRP A 108 7.14 -23.37 -0.24
C TRP A 108 7.28 -22.23 -1.25
N ILE A 109 6.28 -21.99 -2.10
CA ILE A 109 6.31 -20.88 -3.07
C ILE A 109 6.27 -19.53 -2.35
N TYR A 110 5.47 -19.41 -1.29
CA TYR A 110 5.41 -18.17 -0.52
C TYR A 110 6.77 -17.82 0.09
N VAL A 111 7.39 -18.76 0.79
CA VAL A 111 8.66 -18.54 1.50
C VAL A 111 9.85 -18.41 0.54
N ASN A 112 9.90 -19.19 -0.54
CA ASN A 112 11.07 -19.22 -1.43
C ASN A 112 10.95 -18.33 -2.66
N VAL A 113 9.75 -17.87 -3.02
CA VAL A 113 9.52 -17.01 -4.19
C VAL A 113 8.98 -15.65 -3.75
N GLN A 114 7.83 -15.62 -3.06
CA GLN A 114 7.17 -14.36 -2.73
C GLN A 114 7.99 -13.50 -1.74
N ILE A 115 8.50 -14.11 -0.66
CA ILE A 115 9.29 -13.38 0.35
C ILE A 115 10.60 -12.82 -0.27
N PRO A 116 11.44 -13.59 -0.98
CA PRO A 116 12.65 -13.05 -1.58
C PRO A 116 12.37 -11.98 -2.63
N LEU A 117 11.35 -12.16 -3.49
CA LEU A 117 10.96 -11.12 -4.45
C LEU A 117 10.56 -9.83 -3.73
N GLY A 118 9.78 -9.91 -2.65
CA GLY A 118 9.49 -8.75 -1.79
C GLY A 118 10.76 -8.10 -1.22
N ASN A 119 11.67 -8.92 -0.68
CA ASN A 119 12.95 -8.44 -0.15
C ASN A 119 13.82 -7.75 -1.20
N THR A 120 13.81 -8.21 -2.46
CA THR A 120 14.55 -7.53 -3.54
C THR A 120 13.99 -6.14 -3.84
N VAL A 121 12.66 -5.97 -3.81
CA VAL A 121 12.03 -4.65 -3.97
C VAL A 121 12.42 -3.74 -2.81
N PHE A 122 12.38 -4.24 -1.56
CA PHE A 122 12.83 -3.47 -0.40
C PHE A 122 14.32 -3.12 -0.44
N ALA A 123 15.18 -4.04 -0.89
CA ALA A 123 16.61 -3.80 -1.05
C ALA A 123 16.89 -2.73 -2.12
N MET A 124 16.19 -2.79 -3.26
CA MET A 124 16.27 -1.76 -4.29
C MET A 124 15.81 -0.40 -3.75
N LEU A 125 14.69 -0.35 -3.03
CA LEU A 125 14.22 0.88 -2.38
C LEU A 125 15.27 1.45 -1.41
N ALA A 126 15.87 0.61 -0.57
CA ALA A 126 16.92 1.03 0.35
C ALA A 126 18.14 1.61 -0.40
N PHE A 127 18.56 0.98 -1.51
CA PHE A 127 19.63 1.50 -2.35
C PHE A 127 19.26 2.86 -2.97
N TYR A 128 18.06 3.01 -3.53
CA TYR A 128 17.61 4.27 -4.12
C TYR A 128 17.47 5.39 -3.09
N ILE A 129 16.93 5.10 -1.90
CA ILE A 129 16.85 6.04 -0.79
C ILE A 129 18.24 6.46 -0.36
N THR A 130 19.18 5.50 -0.21
CA THR A 130 20.57 5.80 0.16
C THR A 130 21.28 6.65 -0.89
N SER A 131 21.09 6.35 -2.18
CA SER A 131 21.65 7.12 -3.30
C SER A 131 21.07 8.54 -3.38
N ALA A 132 19.75 8.69 -3.17
CA ALA A 132 19.10 9.98 -3.09
C ALA A 132 19.59 10.78 -1.87
N ALA A 133 19.66 10.13 -0.70
CA ALA A 133 20.18 10.71 0.53
C ALA A 133 21.62 11.15 0.39
N TYR A 134 22.52 10.35 -0.22
CA TYR A 134 23.90 10.74 -0.45
C TYR A 134 24.01 11.98 -1.36
N ARG A 135 23.20 12.06 -2.41
CA ARG A 135 23.15 13.24 -3.29
C ARG A 135 22.59 14.48 -2.58
N ALA A 136 21.63 14.30 -1.67
CA ALA A 136 21.00 15.38 -0.90
C ALA A 136 21.83 15.83 0.32
N PHE A 137 22.55 14.93 0.97
CA PHE A 137 23.35 15.13 2.19
C PHE A 137 24.83 15.34 1.93
N ARG A 138 25.26 15.58 0.68
CA ARG A 138 26.62 16.07 0.43
C ARG A 138 26.77 17.36 1.23
N ALA A 139 27.63 17.36 2.25
CA ALA A 139 27.81 18.44 3.23
C ALA A 139 28.29 19.74 2.57
N ARG A 140 27.34 20.39 1.87
CA ARG A 140 27.50 21.63 1.12
C ARG A 140 26.81 22.78 1.84
N THR A 141 25.88 22.47 2.75
CA THR A 141 25.17 23.43 3.59
C THR A 141 25.20 22.96 5.04
N PHE A 142 25.08 23.91 5.96
CA PHE A 142 25.07 23.64 7.40
C PHE A 142 23.91 22.70 7.79
N ASP A 143 22.72 22.91 7.21
CA ASP A 143 21.54 22.06 7.45
C ASP A 143 21.77 20.61 7.01
N ALA A 144 22.40 20.41 5.84
CA ALA A 144 22.73 19.07 5.35
C ALA A 144 23.78 18.39 6.24
N ALA A 145 24.72 19.14 6.81
CA ALA A 145 25.71 18.61 7.74
C ALA A 145 25.06 18.14 9.04
N ILE A 146 24.12 18.91 9.60
CA ILE A 146 23.36 18.49 10.80
C ILE A 146 22.60 17.19 10.54
N LEU A 147 21.90 17.10 9.42
CA LEU A 147 21.14 15.89 9.04
C LEU A 147 22.05 14.68 8.81
N LEU A 148 23.19 14.89 8.16
CA LEU A 148 24.19 13.84 7.94
C LEU A 148 24.75 13.32 9.27
N THR A 149 25.13 14.22 10.18
CA THR A 149 25.63 13.84 11.52
C THR A 149 24.58 13.09 12.32
N ALA A 150 23.32 13.56 12.33
CA ALA A 150 22.22 12.85 12.98
C ALA A 150 22.01 11.44 12.38
N GLY A 151 22.09 11.30 11.06
CA GLY A 151 22.03 10.02 10.37
C GLY A 151 23.15 9.06 10.75
N ILE A 152 24.39 9.54 10.83
CA ILE A 152 25.55 8.75 11.28
C ILE A 152 25.37 8.26 12.71
N ILE A 153 24.91 9.14 13.62
CA ILE A 153 24.64 8.78 15.03
C ILE A 153 23.59 7.67 15.10
N VAL A 154 22.49 7.79 14.36
CA VAL A 154 21.44 6.75 14.32
C VAL A 154 21.95 5.44 13.73
N LEU A 155 22.76 5.49 12.67
CA LEU A 155 23.35 4.28 12.08
C LEU A 155 24.28 3.56 13.06
N LEU A 156 25.15 4.30 13.74
CA LEU A 156 26.03 3.74 14.77
C LEU A 156 25.21 3.14 15.93
N ALA A 157 24.18 3.82 16.40
CA ALA A 157 23.36 3.35 17.51
C ALA A 157 22.53 2.08 17.19
N ASN A 158 22.36 1.71 15.92
CA ASN A 158 21.73 0.43 15.54
C ASN A 158 22.75 -0.71 15.39
N ALA A 159 24.07 -0.44 15.50
CA ALA A 159 25.09 -1.48 15.39
C ALA A 159 25.22 -2.26 16.72
N PRO A 160 25.20 -3.61 16.70
CA PRO A 160 25.08 -4.47 17.90
C PRO A 160 26.07 -4.22 19.05
N PRO A 161 27.34 -3.80 18.83
CA PRO A 161 28.27 -3.58 19.94
C PRO A 161 28.26 -2.15 20.53
N THR A 162 27.50 -1.19 20.00
CA THR A 162 27.72 0.23 20.39
C THR A 162 27.38 0.58 21.83
N ASP A 163 26.29 0.03 22.38
CA ASP A 163 25.90 0.28 23.77
C ASP A 163 26.89 -0.33 24.79
N MET A 164 27.65 -1.36 24.40
CA MET A 164 28.64 -2.01 25.28
C MET A 164 30.00 -1.31 25.26
N TYR A 165 30.46 -0.83 24.10
CA TYR A 165 31.83 -0.33 23.93
C TYR A 165 31.96 1.20 23.91
N ILE A 166 30.90 1.94 23.58
CA ILE A 166 30.95 3.41 23.48
C ILE A 166 30.35 4.03 24.75
N TRP A 167 29.08 3.75 25.01
CA TRP A 167 28.35 4.31 26.14
C TRP A 167 27.04 3.56 26.36
N SER A 168 26.73 3.22 27.61
CA SER A 168 25.55 2.40 27.97
C SER A 168 24.20 3.01 27.59
N ASN A 169 24.12 4.32 27.39
CA ASN A 169 22.90 5.04 27.00
C ASN A 169 22.99 5.64 25.60
N PHE A 170 23.88 5.14 24.73
CA PHE A 170 24.03 5.65 23.37
C PHE A 170 22.72 5.51 22.56
N SER A 171 22.00 4.39 22.76
CA SER A 171 20.65 4.19 22.25
C SER A 171 19.62 5.27 22.63
N SER A 172 19.79 5.98 23.76
CA SER A 172 18.86 7.05 24.16
C SER A 172 18.91 8.26 23.21
N ILE A 173 20.08 8.59 22.67
CA ILE A 173 20.22 9.68 21.68
C ILE A 173 19.48 9.30 20.40
N ARG A 174 19.64 8.06 19.94
CA ARG A 174 18.90 7.53 18.79
C ARG A 174 17.40 7.64 19.03
N ASN A 175 16.91 7.18 20.18
CA ASN A 175 15.48 7.22 20.49
C ASN A 175 14.96 8.65 20.48
N TRP A 176 15.69 9.61 21.07
CA TRP A 176 15.32 11.02 21.03
C TRP A 176 15.22 11.57 19.60
N ILE A 177 16.21 11.26 18.73
CA ILE A 177 16.20 11.66 17.31
C ILE A 177 15.01 11.03 16.56
N LEU A 178 14.74 9.74 16.79
CA LEU A 178 13.68 9.02 16.08
C LEU A 178 12.28 9.43 16.56
N GLU A 179 12.08 9.64 17.85
CA GLU A 179 10.77 9.92 18.43
C GLU A 179 10.37 11.40 18.29
N THR A 180 11.34 12.31 18.39
CA THR A 180 11.06 13.76 18.41
C THR A 180 11.13 14.37 16.99
N PRO A 181 12.30 14.68 16.39
CA PRO A 181 12.33 15.33 15.09
C PRO A 181 11.90 14.42 13.94
N SER A 182 12.38 13.17 13.88
CA SER A 182 11.97 12.23 12.82
C SER A 182 10.49 11.85 12.97
N GLY A 183 10.03 11.57 14.19
CA GLY A 183 8.63 11.31 14.49
C GLY A 183 7.72 12.49 14.13
N ALA A 184 8.14 13.73 14.38
CA ALA A 184 7.41 14.92 13.95
C ALA A 184 7.32 15.00 12.41
N ALA A 185 8.42 14.76 11.69
CA ALA A 185 8.43 14.74 10.23
C ALA A 185 7.52 13.64 9.64
N GLN A 186 7.56 12.43 10.22
CA GLN A 186 6.69 11.32 9.82
C GLN A 186 5.21 11.67 10.05
N ARG A 187 4.88 12.24 11.21
CA ARG A 187 3.51 12.71 11.51
C ARG A 187 3.07 13.80 10.53
N ALA A 188 3.93 14.77 10.23
CA ALA A 188 3.63 15.81 9.23
C ALA A 188 3.38 15.22 7.84
N LEU A 189 4.17 14.23 7.42
CA LEU A 189 3.97 13.51 6.16
C LEU A 189 2.65 12.74 6.16
N LEU A 190 2.32 12.03 7.24
CA LEU A 190 1.05 11.31 7.38
C LEU A 190 -0.15 12.26 7.34
N LEU A 191 -0.06 13.41 8.01
CA LEU A 191 -1.08 14.46 7.96
C LEU A 191 -1.22 15.02 6.53
N GLY A 192 -0.10 15.26 5.84
CA GLY A 192 -0.09 15.73 4.45
C GLY A 192 -0.74 14.72 3.50
N LEU A 193 -0.41 13.44 3.62
CA LEU A 193 -1.05 12.36 2.85
C LEU A 193 -2.54 12.25 3.17
N GLY A 194 -2.91 12.34 4.45
CA GLY A 194 -4.31 12.33 4.89
C GLY A 194 -5.11 13.50 4.31
N LEU A 195 -4.59 14.72 4.38
CA LEU A 195 -5.19 15.90 3.77
C LEU A 195 -5.28 15.79 2.25
N GLY A 196 -4.26 15.21 1.60
CA GLY A 196 -4.26 14.92 0.16
C GLY A 196 -5.38 13.94 -0.22
N ALA A 197 -5.56 12.87 0.55
CA ALA A 197 -6.66 11.93 0.36
C ALA A 197 -8.03 12.60 0.56
N VAL A 198 -8.20 13.39 1.64
CA VAL A 198 -9.43 14.14 1.90
C VAL A 198 -9.73 15.13 0.78
N SER A 199 -8.73 15.84 0.27
CA SER A 199 -8.85 16.76 -0.86
C SER A 199 -9.36 16.04 -2.11
N GLN A 200 -8.78 14.87 -2.43
CA GLN A 200 -9.24 14.07 -3.57
C GLN A 200 -10.67 13.55 -3.37
N SER A 201 -11.01 13.06 -2.18
CA SER A 201 -12.38 12.65 -1.84
C SER A 201 -13.38 13.80 -1.96
N LEU A 202 -13.01 15.01 -1.51
CA LEU A 202 -13.86 16.19 -1.62
C LEU A 202 -14.06 16.61 -3.07
N ARG A 203 -13.03 16.55 -3.92
CA ARG A 203 -13.16 16.82 -5.35
C ARG A 203 -14.13 15.86 -6.03
N ILE A 204 -14.11 14.58 -5.65
CA ILE A 204 -15.07 13.58 -6.14
C ILE A 204 -16.48 13.90 -5.61
N LEU A 205 -16.61 14.19 -4.32
CA LEU A 205 -17.89 14.47 -3.67
C LEU A 205 -18.55 15.76 -4.20
N LEU A 206 -17.78 16.80 -4.50
CA LEU A 206 -18.26 18.01 -5.16
C LEU A 206 -18.51 17.83 -6.67
N GLY A 207 -18.18 16.66 -7.23
CA GLY A 207 -18.36 16.36 -8.65
C GLY A 207 -17.42 17.12 -9.58
N ILE A 208 -16.33 17.67 -9.03
CA ILE A 208 -15.24 18.32 -9.78
C ILE A 208 -14.41 17.24 -10.48
N ASP A 209 -14.11 16.14 -9.78
CA ASP A 209 -13.45 14.97 -10.37
C ASP A 209 -14.50 13.92 -10.80
N ARG A 210 -14.54 13.67 -12.11
CA ARG A 210 -15.50 12.77 -12.76
C ARG A 210 -14.83 11.58 -13.44
N SER A 211 -13.55 11.33 -13.15
CA SER A 211 -12.77 10.23 -13.72
C SER A 211 -13.43 8.85 -13.58
N TRP A 212 -14.22 8.66 -12.52
CA TRP A 212 -14.96 7.43 -12.24
C TRP A 212 -16.19 7.19 -13.15
N LEU A 213 -16.68 8.20 -13.87
CA LEU A 213 -17.86 8.06 -14.74
C LEU A 213 -17.56 7.35 -16.08
N GLY A 214 -16.30 7.07 -16.36
CA GLY A 214 -15.83 6.70 -17.70
C GLY A 214 -15.89 7.93 -18.63
N GLY A 215 -14.77 8.24 -19.30
CA GLY A 215 -14.57 9.45 -20.11
C GLY A 215 -15.77 9.88 -20.96
#